data_AF-A0A7T7JH76-F1
#
_entry.id   AF-A0A7T7JH76-F1
#
_cell.length_a   1.000
_cell.length_b   1.000
_cell.length_c   1.000
_cell.angle_alpha   90.00
_cell.angle_beta   90.00
_cell.angle_gamma   90.00
#
_symmetry.space_group_name_H-M   'P 1'
#
loop_
_entity.id
_entity.type
_entity.pdbx_description
1 polymer ?
#
loop_
_entity_poly.entity_id
_entity_poly.type
_entity_poly.pdbx_seq_one_letter_code
_entity_poly.pdbx_strand_id
1 'polypeptide(L)' 'MIFRRYYRLDPSGVQTGLGLGLYISAEIIKQHGGDIGVTSEPEKGCTFWFTLPSGI' A
#
# COMPACT_ATOMS: atom_id res chain seq x y z
N MET A 1 -3.56 9.13 3.13
CA MET A 1 -2.61 8.02 2.84
C MET A 1 -3.39 6.73 2.72
N ILE A 2 -3.22 6.00 1.62
CA ILE A 2 -3.99 4.80 1.26
C ILE A 2 -3.57 3.53 2.06
N PHE A 3 -2.46 3.59 2.81
CA PHE A 3 -1.93 2.50 3.64
C PHE A 3 -2.63 2.36 5.01
N ARG A 4 -3.82 2.94 5.17
CA ARG A 4 -4.57 2.83 6.42
C ARG A 4 -5.47 1.60 6.40
N ARG A 5 -5.65 1.00 7.56
CA ARG A 5 -6.61 -0.08 7.77
C ARG A 5 -8.00 0.37 7.30
N TYR A 6 -8.67 -0.46 6.50
CA TYR A 6 -10.02 -0.20 5.96
C TYR A 6 -10.13 0.92 4.91
N TYR A 7 -9.03 1.29 4.23
CA TYR A 7 -9.13 2.24 3.13
C TYR A 7 -9.83 1.60 1.92
N ARG A 8 -11.03 2.10 1.58
CA ARG A 8 -11.82 1.67 0.41
C ARG A 8 -12.18 2.91 -0.42
N LEU A 9 -11.88 2.88 -1.72
CA LEU A 9 -12.17 3.99 -2.64
C LEU A 9 -13.62 4.00 -3.14
N ASP A 10 -14.32 2.86 -3.10
CA ASP A 10 -15.70 2.75 -3.56
C ASP A 10 -16.50 1.74 -2.72
N PRO A 11 -17.58 2.16 -2.03
CA PRO A 11 -18.46 1.24 -1.30
C PRO A 11 -19.45 0.47 -2.20
N SER A 12 -19.58 0.81 -3.47
CA SER A 12 -20.63 0.32 -4.39
C SER A 12 -20.26 -0.90 -5.24
N GLY A 13 -18.99 -1.29 -5.28
CA GLY A 13 -18.51 -2.47 -6.02
C GLY A 13 -18.35 -3.70 -5.14
N VAL A 14 -18.80 -4.87 -5.63
CA VAL A 14 -18.43 -6.19 -5.05
C VAL A 14 -16.94 -6.42 -5.30
N GLN A 15 -16.11 -5.85 -4.43
CA GLN A 15 -14.68 -6.11 -4.38
C GLN A 15 -14.42 -7.08 -3.23
N THR A 16 -13.95 -8.29 -3.56
CA THR A 16 -13.61 -9.35 -2.61
C THR A 16 -12.32 -8.98 -1.86
N GLY A 17 -12.47 -8.38 -0.67
CA GLY A 17 -11.34 -8.12 0.23
C GLY A 17 -11.65 -7.07 1.32
N LEU A 18 -11.10 -7.26 2.52
CA LEU A 18 -11.31 -6.36 3.67
C LEU A 18 -10.56 -5.01 3.56
N GLY A 19 -9.88 -4.73 2.44
CA GLY A 19 -9.04 -3.53 2.31
C GLY A 19 -7.84 -3.54 3.26
N LEU A 20 -7.35 -4.73 3.64
CA LEU A 20 -6.27 -4.90 4.60
C LEU A 20 -4.89 -5.14 3.94
N GLY A 21 -4.85 -5.50 2.66
CA GLY A 21 -3.61 -5.90 1.97
C GLY A 21 -2.51 -4.83 2.07
N LEU A 22 -2.81 -3.60 1.68
CA LEU A 22 -1.84 -2.49 1.74
C LEU A 22 -1.41 -2.14 3.17
N TYR A 23 -2.30 -2.29 4.15
CA TYR A 23 -1.97 -2.06 5.55
C TYR A 23 -1.02 -3.15 6.07
N ILE A 24 -1.30 -4.42 5.78
CA ILE A 24 -0.44 -5.55 6.16
C ILE A 24 0.94 -5.39 5.50
N SER A 25 1.00 -5.08 4.21
CA SER A 25 2.26 -4.82 3.51
C SER A 25 3.05 -3.69 4.17
N ALA A 26 2.40 -2.57 4.50
CA ALA A 26 3.07 -1.46 5.16
C ALA A 26 3.61 -1.82 6.55
N GLU A 27 2.88 -2.62 7.32
CA GLU A 27 3.33 -3.10 8.62
C GLU A 27 4.55 -4.02 8.50
N ILE A 28 4.52 -4.98 7.56
CA ILE A 28 5.65 -5.87 7.27
C ILE A 28 6.88 -5.05 6.88
N ILE A 29 6.76 -4.14 5.91
CA ILE A 29 7.89 -3.35 5.40
C ILE A 29 8.50 -2.49 6.52
N LYS A 30 7.66 -1.84 7.34
CA LYS A 30 8.13 -1.07 8.49
C LYS A 30 8.84 -1.92 9.54
N GLN A 31 8.36 -3.12 9.81
CA GLN A 31 9.03 -4.06 10.73
C GLN A 31 10.41 -4.49 10.21
N HIS A 32 10.62 -4.48 8.89
CA HIS A 32 11.92 -4.72 8.27
C HIS A 32 12.77 -3.44 8.14
N GLY A 33 12.35 -2.31 8.73
CA GLY A 33 13.07 -1.03 8.66
C GLY A 33 13.02 -0.36 7.29
N GLY A 34 12.09 -0.79 6.42
CA GLY A 34 11.89 -0.24 5.09
C GLY A 34 10.82 0.85 5.04
N ASP A 35 10.72 1.50 3.89
CA ASP A 35 9.67 2.46 3.56
C ASP A 35 8.76 1.94 2.45
N ILE A 36 7.52 2.45 2.40
CA ILE A 36 6.54 2.12 1.36
C ILE A 36 5.84 3.40 0.88
N GLY A 37 5.55 3.48 -0.42
CA GLY A 37 4.87 4.61 -1.01
C GLY A 37 4.13 4.28 -2.30
N VAL A 38 3.49 5.30 -2.85
CA VAL A 38 2.81 5.26 -4.14
C VAL A 38 3.12 6.54 -4.90
N THR A 39 3.45 6.39 -6.17
CA THR A 39 3.52 7.49 -7.13
C THR A 39 2.36 7.29 -8.10
N SER A 40 1.52 8.30 -8.29
CA SER A 40 0.39 8.23 -9.20
C SER A 40 0.41 9.42 -10.15
N GLU A 41 0.18 9.14 -11.42
CA GLU A 41 -0.04 10.15 -12.45
C GLU A 41 -1.45 9.97 -13.01
N PRO A 42 -2.28 11.04 -13.03
CA PRO A 42 -3.59 10.99 -13.66
C PRO A 42 -3.49 10.43 -15.07
N GLU A 43 -4.44 9.56 -15.44
CA GLU A 43 -4.53 8.91 -16.76
C GLU A 43 -3.40 7.94 -17.12
N LYS A 44 -2.38 7.78 -16.26
CA LYS A 44 -1.27 6.81 -16.46
C LYS A 44 -1.26 5.69 -15.43
N GLY A 45 -1.97 5.86 -14.32
CA GLY A 45 -2.11 4.87 -13.27
C GLY A 45 -1.24 5.16 -12.04
N CYS A 46 -0.88 4.08 -11.32
CA CYS A 46 -0.18 4.16 -10.05
C CYS A 46 0.96 3.14 -9.99
N THR A 47 2.12 3.57 -9.50
CA THR A 47 3.26 2.72 -9.15
C THR A 47 3.40 2.67 -7.64
N PHE A 48 3.29 1.47 -7.09
CA PHE A 48 3.57 1.20 -5.68
C PHE A 48 5.03 0.79 -5.54
N TRP A 49 5.72 1.29 -4.52
CA TRP A 49 7.14 1.02 -4.29
C TRP A 49 7.42 0.81 -2.81
N PHE A 50 8.50 0.09 -2.53
CA PHE A 50 9.04 -0.05 -1.17
C PHE A 50 10.56 -0.10 -1.20
N THR A 51 11.18 0.19 -0.05
CA THR A 51 12.60 0.02 0.20
C THR A 51 12.80 -0.96 1.34
N LEU A 52 13.96 -1.60 1.39
CA LEU A 52 14.43 -2.36 2.54
C LEU A 52 15.88 -2.00 2.80
N PRO A 53 16.35 -1.98 4.06
CA PRO A 53 17.77 -1.89 4.36
C PRO A 53 18.51 -3.05 3.68
N SER A 54 19.50 -2.75 2.86
CA SER A 54 20.48 -3.76 2.43
C SER A 54 21.40 -4.01 3.61
N GLY A 55 21.28 -5.17 4.27
CA GLY A 55 22.19 -5.55 5.35
C GLY A 55 23.65 -5.35 4.92
N ILE A 56 24.46 -4.79 5.83
CA ILE A 56 25.92 -4.76 5.72
C ILE A 56 26.46 -6.03 6.37
#